data_AF-A0A931RDP0-F1
#
_entry.id   AF-A0A931RDP0-F1
#
_cell.length_a   1.000
_cell.length_b   1.000
_cell.length_c   1.000
_cell.angle_alpha   90.00
_cell.angle_beta   90.00
_cell.angle_gamma   90.00
#
_symmetry.space_group_name_H-M   'P 1'
#
loop_
_entity.id
_entity.type
_entity.pdbx_description
1 polymer ?
#
loop_
_entity_poly.entity_id
_entity_poly.type
_entity_poly.pdbx_seq_one_letter_code
_entity_poly.pdbx_strand_id
1 'polypeptide(L)'
;MAYKLAILIDEPAVGLSYIEIEGGQPKMPNLKRLLVVGFAVVTVGLIFSTPATAHRVRITAETPLLKRLELQKHVLKHTSQTQFWFARRSFRLLQLRRPPLGTAAYALWWHIKQERWLRREIGETNKLIRTNLMGDIPAWSCIHRYEATWHYDKDAPGHNGTYDGGLQMDLEFQSTYGPPALGFKSWSALHAAKGTADRWTPREQIIVAEYARRNGRGYYPWPNTARYCGLI
;
A
#
# COMPACT_ATOMS: atom_id res chain seq x y z
N MET A 1 -38.09 -18.48 -15.69
CA MET A 1 -36.67 -18.88 -15.57
C MET A 1 -35.82 -17.63 -15.67
N ALA A 2 -35.40 -17.06 -14.55
CA ALA A 2 -34.62 -15.83 -14.50
C ALA A 2 -33.30 -16.11 -13.79
N TYR A 3 -32.20 -16.04 -14.54
CA TYR A 3 -30.86 -16.16 -14.00
C TYR A 3 -30.53 -14.89 -13.20
N LYS A 4 -30.42 -15.03 -11.88
CA LYS A 4 -29.93 -13.97 -11.00
C LYS A 4 -28.41 -14.09 -10.96
N LEU A 5 -27.74 -13.22 -11.72
CA LEU A 5 -26.29 -13.07 -11.73
C LEU A 5 -25.87 -12.49 -10.37
N ALA A 6 -25.38 -13.34 -9.47
CA ALA A 6 -24.76 -12.90 -8.23
C ALA A 6 -23.33 -12.44 -8.56
N ILE A 7 -23.15 -11.12 -8.64
CA ILE A 7 -21.82 -10.50 -8.67
C ILE A 7 -21.32 -10.56 -7.23
N LEU A 8 -20.49 -11.57 -6.92
CA LEU A 8 -19.60 -11.53 -5.76
C LEU A 8 -18.65 -10.35 -5.97
N ILE A 9 -18.87 -9.28 -5.21
CA ILE A 9 -17.87 -8.22 -5.03
C ILE A 9 -17.10 -8.63 -3.79
N ASP A 10 -15.92 -9.23 -3.99
CA ASP A 10 -14.92 -9.38 -2.93
C ASP A 10 -14.64 -8.01 -2.32
N GLU A 11 -14.93 -7.86 -1.02
CA GLU A 11 -14.50 -6.71 -0.25
C GLU A 11 -12.97 -6.74 -0.14
N PRO A 12 -12.24 -5.68 -0.53
CA PRO A 12 -10.80 -5.67 -0.38
C PRO A 12 -10.44 -5.47 1.09
N ALA A 13 -10.00 -6.56 1.72
CA ALA A 13 -9.26 -6.65 2.97
C ALA A 13 -7.96 -5.81 2.96
N VAL A 14 -8.07 -4.49 2.92
CA VAL A 14 -6.91 -3.58 2.78
C VAL A 14 -6.87 -2.64 3.99
N GLY A 15 -6.56 -3.22 5.15
CA GLY A 15 -6.28 -2.46 6.38
C GLY A 15 -4.82 -2.53 6.83
N LEU A 16 -4.12 -3.62 6.50
CA LEU A 16 -2.71 -3.85 6.85
C LEU A 16 -1.90 -4.61 5.78
N SER A 17 -2.47 -4.93 4.62
CA SER A 17 -1.72 -5.58 3.52
C SER A 17 -0.53 -4.75 3.01
N TYR A 18 -0.44 -3.47 3.41
CA TYR A 18 0.73 -2.62 3.17
C TYR A 18 1.92 -2.93 4.09
N ILE A 19 1.70 -3.56 5.26
CA ILE A 19 2.77 -4.04 6.16
C ILE A 19 3.27 -5.43 5.74
N GLU A 20 2.44 -6.17 5.00
CA GLU A 20 2.79 -7.51 4.48
C GLU A 20 3.91 -7.48 3.42
N ILE A 21 4.28 -6.29 2.92
CA ILE A 21 5.39 -6.09 1.98
C ILE A 21 6.66 -5.56 2.67
N GLU A 22 6.97 -5.97 3.90
CA GLU A 22 8.31 -5.73 4.49
C GLU A 22 8.92 -6.99 5.14
N GLY A 23 8.57 -8.18 4.65
CA GLY A 23 9.28 -9.43 4.94
C GLY A 23 10.36 -9.83 3.91
N GLY A 24 10.41 -9.13 2.77
CA GLY A 24 11.42 -9.34 1.75
C GLY A 24 12.62 -8.43 2.01
N GLN A 25 13.71 -8.99 2.54
CA GLN A 25 15.03 -8.36 2.52
C GLN A 25 15.25 -7.67 1.16
N PRO A 26 15.48 -6.34 1.09
CA PRO A 26 15.85 -5.71 -0.16
C PRO A 26 17.20 -6.29 -0.57
N LYS A 27 17.19 -7.23 -1.54
CA LYS A 27 18.39 -7.54 -2.31
C LYS A 27 18.75 -6.27 -3.05
N MET A 28 19.65 -5.48 -2.47
CA MET A 28 20.32 -4.40 -3.18
C MET A 28 20.92 -5.01 -4.46
N PRO A 29 20.61 -4.50 -5.66
CA PRO A 29 21.37 -4.87 -6.83
C PRO A 29 22.82 -4.42 -6.60
N ASN A 30 23.74 -5.39 -6.71
CA ASN A 30 25.17 -5.26 -6.51
C ASN A 30 25.72 -3.94 -7.09
N LEU A 31 26.07 -3.02 -6.20
CA LEU A 31 26.75 -1.74 -6.48
C LEU A 31 28.25 -1.95 -6.75
N LYS A 32 28.58 -2.95 -7.59
CA LYS A 32 29.94 -3.26 -8.02
C LYS A 32 29.91 -3.70 -9.47
N ARG A 33 29.83 -2.74 -10.40
CA ARG A 33 30.27 -2.82 -11.81
C ARG A 33 29.87 -1.54 -12.56
N LEU A 34 30.40 -0.40 -12.14
CA LEU A 34 30.42 0.81 -12.96
C LEU A 34 31.64 1.62 -12.53
N LEU A 35 32.79 1.23 -13.09
CA LEU A 35 34.01 2.03 -13.24
C LEU A 35 35.05 1.08 -13.83
N VAL A 36 35.34 1.25 -15.12
CA VAL A 36 36.67 1.22 -15.79
C VAL A 36 36.37 1.11 -17.30
N VAL A 37 36.17 2.25 -17.94
CA VAL A 37 36.57 2.42 -19.35
C VAL A 37 37.27 3.77 -19.41
N GLY A 38 38.55 3.75 -19.06
CA GLY A 38 39.47 4.88 -19.15
C GLY A 38 40.64 4.50 -20.04
N PHE A 39 40.68 5.15 -21.21
CA PHE A 39 41.86 5.60 -21.97
C PHE A 39 43.10 4.69 -22.06
N ALA A 40 43.42 4.29 -23.29
CA ALA A 40 44.80 4.16 -23.76
C ALA A 40 44.92 4.82 -25.15
N VAL A 41 46.03 5.53 -25.33
CA VAL A 41 46.32 6.57 -26.31
C VAL A 41 47.34 6.03 -27.34
N VAL A 42 47.45 6.73 -28.48
CA VAL A 42 48.58 6.78 -29.45
C VAL A 42 48.54 5.65 -30.51
N THR A 43 48.41 5.93 -31.82
CA THR A 43 49.52 6.41 -32.67
C THR A 43 49.11 7.19 -33.95
N VAL A 44 49.94 8.19 -34.20
CA VAL A 44 50.29 9.01 -35.37
C VAL A 44 50.05 8.42 -36.77
N GLY A 45 49.57 9.27 -37.69
CA GLY A 45 49.72 9.11 -39.15
C GLY A 45 49.43 10.41 -39.91
N LEU A 46 50.49 11.17 -40.23
CA LEU A 46 50.49 12.35 -41.12
C LEU A 46 50.51 11.91 -42.58
N ILE A 47 49.54 12.30 -43.42
CA ILE A 47 49.72 12.48 -44.88
C ILE A 47 48.83 13.63 -45.41
N PHE A 48 49.44 14.43 -46.30
CA PHE A 48 49.01 15.67 -46.97
C PHE A 48 47.69 15.63 -47.76
N SER A 49 46.96 16.77 -47.79
CA SER A 49 46.31 17.31 -49.01
C SER A 49 45.81 18.74 -48.81
N THR A 50 45.77 19.48 -49.92
CA THR A 50 45.68 20.93 -50.13
C THR A 50 44.42 21.64 -49.58
N PRO A 51 44.47 22.98 -49.35
CA PRO A 51 43.31 23.73 -48.91
C PRO A 51 42.42 24.07 -50.09
N ALA A 52 41.39 23.27 -50.34
CA ALA A 52 40.20 23.78 -51.00
C ALA A 52 39.49 24.71 -50.01
N THR A 53 39.27 25.96 -50.40
CA THR A 53 38.46 26.95 -49.68
C THR A 53 37.01 26.47 -49.60
N ALA A 54 36.76 25.54 -48.68
CA ALA A 54 35.43 25.22 -48.19
C ALA A 54 35.06 26.34 -47.22
N HIS A 55 34.06 27.12 -47.59
CA HIS A 55 33.41 28.05 -46.68
C HIS A 55 32.82 27.23 -45.53
N ARG A 56 33.62 27.03 -44.49
CA ARG A 56 33.23 26.28 -43.30
C ARG A 56 32.26 27.18 -42.57
N VAL A 57 30.96 27.00 -42.84
CA VAL A 57 29.92 27.49 -41.94
C VAL A 57 30.26 26.88 -40.59
N ARG A 58 30.80 27.72 -39.71
CA ARG A 58 31.13 27.38 -38.34
C ARG A 58 29.78 27.23 -37.65
N ILE A 59 29.14 26.07 -37.82
CA ILE A 59 27.98 25.70 -37.03
C ILE A 59 28.52 25.60 -35.61
N THR A 60 28.33 26.67 -34.84
CA THR A 60 28.75 26.75 -33.45
C THR A 60 28.06 25.62 -32.70
N ALA A 61 28.83 24.89 -31.88
CA ALA A 61 28.37 23.79 -31.04
C ALA A 61 27.26 24.21 -30.03
N GLU A 62 26.84 25.48 -30.04
CA GLU A 62 25.74 26.07 -29.28
C GLU A 62 24.35 25.74 -29.88
N THR A 63 24.25 25.55 -31.19
CA THR A 63 22.99 25.22 -31.87
C THR A 63 22.32 23.91 -31.37
N PRO A 64 23.04 22.81 -31.08
CA PRO A 64 22.42 21.61 -30.50
C PRO A 64 21.98 21.77 -29.04
N LEU A 65 22.62 22.65 -28.25
CA LEU A 65 22.26 22.89 -26.85
C LEU A 65 20.97 23.72 -26.74
N LEU A 66 20.88 24.80 -27.51
CA LEU A 66 19.68 25.64 -27.55
C LEU A 66 18.46 24.85 -28.05
N LYS A 67 18.64 24.03 -29.09
CA LYS A 67 17.59 23.16 -29.62
C LYS A 67 17.13 22.10 -28.60
N ARG A 68 18.03 21.56 -27.76
CA ARG A 68 17.68 20.66 -26.64
C ARG A 68 16.90 21.38 -25.54
N LEU A 69 17.29 22.58 -25.16
CA LEU A 69 16.59 23.38 -24.14
C LEU A 69 15.17 23.73 -24.59
N GLU A 70 14.99 24.07 -25.86
CA GLU A 70 13.68 24.38 -26.42
C GLU A 70 12.78 23.14 -26.51
N LEU A 71 13.35 21.98 -26.84
CA LEU A 71 12.64 20.70 -26.79
C LEU A 71 12.22 20.35 -25.35
N GLN A 72 13.10 20.53 -24.37
CA GLN A 72 12.79 20.32 -22.94
C GLN A 72 11.66 21.24 -22.47
N LYS A 73 11.68 22.52 -22.85
CA LYS A 73 10.59 23.46 -22.56
C LYS A 73 9.27 23.01 -23.18
N HIS A 74 9.28 22.52 -24.42
CA HIS A 74 8.09 21.98 -25.08
C HIS A 74 7.55 20.73 -24.37
N VAL A 75 8.44 19.80 -23.99
CA VAL A 75 8.06 18.59 -23.24
C VAL A 75 7.43 18.99 -21.91
N LEU A 76 8.07 19.83 -21.10
CA LEU A 76 7.55 20.29 -19.80
C LEU A 76 6.20 21.02 -19.94
N LYS A 77 6.03 21.84 -20.99
CA LYS A 77 4.75 22.49 -21.29
C LYS A 77 3.66 21.48 -21.63
N HIS A 78 3.97 20.46 -22.43
CA HIS A 78 3.02 19.38 -22.71
C HIS A 78 2.71 18.54 -21.48
N THR A 79 3.70 18.21 -20.65
CA THR A 79 3.50 17.42 -19.43
C THR A 79 2.59 18.17 -18.44
N SER A 80 2.83 19.46 -18.23
CA SER A 80 2.01 20.30 -17.34
C SER A 80 0.57 20.48 -17.83
N GLN A 81 0.37 20.69 -19.14
CA GLN A 81 -0.98 20.74 -19.73
C GLN A 81 -1.71 19.40 -19.61
N THR A 82 -1.00 18.29 -19.84
CA THR A 82 -1.56 16.94 -19.72
C THR A 82 -1.96 16.66 -18.28
N GLN A 83 -1.09 16.96 -17.31
CA GLN A 83 -1.38 16.85 -15.87
C GLN A 83 -2.56 17.74 -15.44
N PHE A 84 -2.66 18.98 -15.96
CA PHE A 84 -3.78 19.87 -15.70
C PHE A 84 -5.12 19.28 -16.16
N TRP A 85 -5.18 18.74 -17.39
CA TRP A 85 -6.40 18.12 -17.92
C TRP A 85 -6.76 16.82 -17.20
N PHE A 86 -5.76 15.99 -16.84
CA PHE A 86 -5.98 14.82 -15.99
C PHE A 86 -6.53 15.21 -14.61
N ALA A 87 -5.91 16.20 -13.95
CA ALA A 87 -6.38 16.70 -12.65
C ALA A 87 -7.82 17.24 -12.73
N ARG A 88 -8.16 18.00 -13.77
CA ARG A 88 -9.50 18.55 -13.98
C ARG A 88 -10.54 17.46 -14.26
N ARG A 89 -10.19 16.45 -15.06
CA ARG A 89 -11.05 15.29 -15.35
C ARG A 89 -11.28 14.46 -14.08
N SER A 90 -10.22 14.18 -13.33
CA SER A 90 -10.29 13.50 -12.04
C SER A 90 -11.15 14.29 -11.04
N PHE A 91 -10.99 15.61 -10.96
CA PHE A 91 -11.80 16.46 -10.07
C PHE A 91 -13.30 16.38 -10.38
N ARG A 92 -13.70 16.38 -11.66
CA ARG A 92 -15.11 16.17 -12.04
C ARG A 92 -15.61 14.79 -11.63
N LEU A 93 -14.84 13.73 -11.91
CA LEU A 93 -15.19 12.37 -11.51
C LEU A 93 -15.34 12.24 -9.99
N LEU A 94 -14.57 13.02 -9.23
CA LEU A 94 -14.60 13.06 -7.78
C LEU A 94 -15.83 13.75 -7.18
N GLN A 95 -16.49 14.62 -7.96
CA GLN A 95 -17.73 15.29 -7.56
C GLN A 95 -18.98 14.46 -7.90
N LEU A 96 -18.86 13.45 -8.77
CA LEU A 96 -19.98 12.61 -9.14
C LEU A 96 -20.38 11.71 -7.96
N ARG A 97 -21.60 11.92 -7.46
CA ARG A 97 -22.24 11.02 -6.48
C ARG A 97 -22.55 9.63 -7.07
N ARG A 98 -22.73 9.54 -8.39
CA ARG A 98 -23.04 8.30 -9.12
C ARG A 98 -21.90 7.93 -10.07
N PRO A 99 -21.65 6.63 -10.29
CA PRO A 99 -20.65 6.21 -11.26
C PRO A 99 -20.98 6.74 -12.66
N PRO A 100 -19.98 7.21 -13.43
CA PRO A 100 -20.19 7.62 -14.81
C PRO A 100 -20.56 6.42 -15.68
N LEU A 101 -21.37 6.66 -16.72
CA LEU A 101 -21.67 5.65 -17.75
C LEU A 101 -20.42 5.38 -18.61
N GLY A 102 -20.19 4.11 -18.95
CA GLY A 102 -19.07 3.66 -19.79
C GLY A 102 -17.91 3.03 -19.01
N THR A 103 -17.35 1.95 -19.54
CA THR A 103 -16.37 1.08 -18.87
C THR A 103 -15.09 1.81 -18.44
N ALA A 104 -14.49 2.62 -19.34
CA ALA A 104 -13.25 3.34 -19.04
C ALA A 104 -13.44 4.46 -18.00
N ALA A 105 -14.57 5.17 -18.06
CA ALA A 105 -14.88 6.22 -17.08
C ALA A 105 -15.22 5.62 -15.71
N TYR A 106 -15.91 4.48 -15.70
CA TYR A 106 -16.21 3.72 -14.48
C TYR A 106 -14.92 3.21 -13.81
N ALA A 107 -14.03 2.57 -14.56
CA ALA A 107 -12.76 2.06 -14.03
C ALA A 107 -11.92 3.19 -13.40
N LEU A 108 -11.77 4.32 -14.10
CA LEU A 108 -11.06 5.48 -13.55
C LEU A 108 -11.75 6.05 -12.30
N TRP A 109 -13.07 6.21 -12.30
CA TRP A 109 -13.83 6.66 -11.13
C TRP A 109 -13.63 5.72 -9.93
N TRP A 110 -13.66 4.41 -10.17
CA TRP A 110 -13.43 3.37 -9.15
C TRP A 110 -12.03 3.48 -8.56
N HIS A 111 -10.99 3.54 -9.39
CA HIS A 111 -9.60 3.70 -8.92
C HIS A 111 -9.41 4.95 -8.06
N ILE A 112 -9.93 6.10 -8.50
CA ILE A 112 -9.79 7.34 -7.72
C ILE A 112 -10.55 7.24 -6.38
N LYS A 113 -11.74 6.60 -6.37
CA LYS A 113 -12.49 6.35 -5.13
C LYS A 113 -11.73 5.42 -4.19
N GLN A 114 -11.13 4.36 -4.71
CA GLN A 114 -10.28 3.43 -3.98
C GLN A 114 -9.06 4.14 -3.37
N GLU A 115 -8.32 4.92 -4.16
CA GLU A 115 -7.16 5.69 -3.66
C GLU A 115 -7.56 6.67 -2.55
N ARG A 116 -8.69 7.36 -2.70
CA ARG A 116 -9.18 8.29 -1.66
C ARG A 116 -9.60 7.58 -0.38
N TRP A 117 -10.19 6.41 -0.50
CA TRP A 117 -10.50 5.58 0.66
C TRP A 117 -9.19 5.12 1.32
N LEU A 118 -8.26 4.57 0.54
CA LEU A 118 -6.96 4.09 1.03
C LEU A 118 -6.15 5.20 1.74
N ARG A 119 -6.10 6.41 1.16
CA ARG A 119 -5.42 7.56 1.80
C ARG A 119 -6.07 7.96 3.13
N ARG A 120 -7.39 7.89 3.23
CA ARG A 120 -8.10 8.16 4.50
C ARG A 120 -7.78 7.08 5.52
N GLU A 121 -7.83 5.81 5.12
CA GLU A 121 -7.46 4.70 6.01
C GLU A 121 -6.01 4.78 6.49
N ILE A 122 -5.06 5.11 5.61
CA ILE A 122 -3.66 5.34 5.99
C ILE A 122 -3.55 6.54 6.95
N GLY A 123 -4.29 7.63 6.70
CA GLY A 123 -4.34 8.80 7.57
C GLY A 123 -4.84 8.47 8.98
N GLU A 124 -5.94 7.72 9.09
CA GLU A 124 -6.48 7.28 10.37
C GLU A 124 -5.54 6.28 11.07
N THR A 125 -4.96 5.32 10.34
CA THR A 125 -3.95 4.40 10.90
C THR A 125 -2.78 5.18 11.49
N ASN A 126 -2.21 6.13 10.73
CA ASN A 126 -1.10 6.95 11.18
C ASN A 126 -1.48 7.80 12.39
N LYS A 127 -2.71 8.32 12.43
CA LYS A 127 -3.22 9.04 13.60
C LYS A 127 -3.26 8.11 14.82
N LEU A 128 -3.82 6.92 14.69
CA LEU A 128 -3.92 5.94 15.77
C LEU A 128 -2.55 5.46 16.26
N ILE A 129 -1.58 5.30 15.35
CA ILE A 129 -0.18 5.02 15.71
C ILE A 129 0.41 6.18 16.50
N ARG A 130 0.26 7.42 16.01
CA ARG A 130 0.79 8.62 16.68
C ARG A 130 0.17 8.85 18.06
N THR A 131 -1.12 8.58 18.21
CA THR A 131 -1.81 8.66 19.51
C THR A 131 -1.57 7.43 20.36
N ASN A 132 -0.69 6.52 19.94
CA ASN A 132 -0.38 5.27 20.60
C ASN A 132 -1.66 4.48 20.96
N LEU A 133 -2.67 4.48 20.09
CA LEU A 133 -3.92 3.74 20.27
C LEU A 133 -3.80 2.31 19.75
N MET A 134 -3.02 2.10 18.68
CA MET A 134 -2.69 0.76 18.17
C MET A 134 -1.52 0.09 18.90
N GLY A 135 -0.75 0.85 19.69
CA GLY A 135 0.29 0.30 20.55
C GLY A 135 1.44 -0.39 19.84
N ASP A 136 1.78 -1.60 20.30
CA ASP A 136 2.94 -2.37 19.87
C ASP A 136 2.67 -3.15 18.57
N ILE A 137 2.55 -2.40 17.46
CA ILE A 137 2.31 -2.99 16.14
C ILE A 137 3.31 -4.09 15.79
N PRO A 138 4.64 -3.94 16.02
CA PRO A 138 5.59 -5.02 15.75
C PRO A 138 5.27 -6.32 16.50
N ALA A 139 4.90 -6.25 17.78
CA ALA A 139 4.49 -7.42 18.55
C ALA A 139 3.25 -8.08 17.96
N TRP A 140 2.21 -7.29 17.65
CA TRP A 140 0.97 -7.82 17.08
C TRP A 140 1.17 -8.43 15.69
N SER A 141 2.02 -7.83 14.86
CA SER A 141 2.41 -8.39 13.56
C SER A 141 3.20 -9.70 13.72
N CYS A 142 4.08 -9.80 14.72
CA CYS A 142 4.78 -11.05 15.01
C CYS A 142 3.81 -12.14 15.47
N ILE A 143 2.88 -11.82 16.37
CA ILE A 143 1.87 -12.78 16.84
C ILE A 143 1.02 -13.28 15.68
N HIS A 144 0.45 -12.36 14.92
CA HIS A 144 -0.36 -12.68 13.75
C HIS A 144 0.32 -13.67 12.79
N ARG A 145 1.62 -13.49 12.53
CA ARG A 145 2.40 -14.35 11.62
C ARG A 145 2.37 -15.83 11.99
N TYR A 146 2.25 -16.16 13.27
CA TYR A 146 2.25 -17.54 13.76
C TYR A 146 0.85 -18.07 14.13
N GLU A 147 -0.15 -17.20 14.20
CA GLU A 147 -1.51 -17.57 14.60
C GLU A 147 -2.35 -17.97 13.39
N ALA A 148 -2.82 -17.01 12.58
CA ALA A 148 -3.67 -17.30 11.42
C ALA A 148 -3.75 -16.13 10.44
N THR A 149 -4.40 -16.33 9.28
CA THR A 149 -4.74 -15.25 8.35
C THR A 149 -5.79 -14.32 8.95
N TRP A 150 -5.79 -13.03 8.56
CA TRP A 150 -6.70 -12.03 9.16
C TRP A 150 -8.19 -12.38 9.08
N HIS A 151 -8.58 -13.11 8.04
CA HIS A 151 -9.95 -13.55 7.78
C HIS A 151 -10.15 -15.04 8.08
N TYR A 152 -9.38 -15.58 9.02
CA TYR A 152 -9.56 -16.95 9.46
C TYR A 152 -10.94 -17.13 10.08
N ASP A 153 -11.83 -17.79 9.34
CA ASP A 153 -13.14 -18.21 9.79
C ASP A 153 -13.02 -19.59 10.44
N LYS A 154 -13.28 -19.69 11.73
CA LYS A 154 -13.16 -20.94 12.48
C LYS A 154 -14.17 -22.00 12.03
N ASP A 155 -15.28 -21.59 11.41
CA ASP A 155 -16.37 -22.47 10.97
C ASP A 155 -16.13 -22.98 9.52
N ALA A 156 -15.03 -22.56 8.87
CA ALA A 156 -14.66 -23.05 7.55
C ALA A 156 -14.25 -24.54 7.57
N PRO A 157 -14.53 -25.32 6.49
CA PRO A 157 -14.18 -26.73 6.43
C PRO A 157 -12.68 -26.98 6.65
N GLY A 158 -12.35 -27.86 7.61
CA GLY A 158 -10.97 -28.21 7.96
C GLY A 158 -10.36 -27.42 9.11
N HIS A 159 -11.12 -26.51 9.73
CA HIS A 159 -10.69 -25.72 10.89
C HIS A 159 -11.20 -26.31 12.21
N ASN A 160 -10.56 -25.97 13.34
CA ASN A 160 -10.86 -26.53 14.67
C ASN A 160 -11.87 -25.70 15.50
N GLY A 161 -12.60 -24.78 14.85
CA GLY A 161 -13.86 -24.23 15.37
C GLY A 161 -13.79 -23.35 16.63
N THR A 162 -12.61 -22.92 17.09
CA THR A 162 -12.49 -22.28 18.41
C THR A 162 -12.17 -20.78 18.37
N TYR A 163 -11.41 -20.31 17.37
CA TYR A 163 -10.82 -18.96 17.39
C TYR A 163 -10.99 -18.23 16.05
N ASP A 164 -11.39 -16.96 16.09
CA ASP A 164 -11.65 -16.15 14.90
C ASP A 164 -10.53 -15.16 14.59
N GLY A 165 -10.30 -14.92 13.30
CA GLY A 165 -9.42 -13.88 12.79
C GLY A 165 -7.92 -14.18 12.93
N GLY A 166 -7.11 -13.22 12.52
CA GLY A 166 -5.65 -13.37 12.39
C GLY A 166 -4.89 -13.37 13.71
N LEU A 167 -5.54 -12.92 14.79
CA LEU A 167 -5.03 -13.05 16.15
C LEU A 167 -5.75 -14.16 16.92
N GLN A 168 -6.53 -15.02 16.27
CA GLN A 168 -7.16 -16.19 16.89
C GLN A 168 -7.88 -15.84 18.21
N MET A 169 -8.81 -14.89 18.17
CA MET A 169 -9.55 -14.46 19.34
C MET A 169 -10.78 -15.35 19.57
N ASP A 170 -10.95 -15.89 20.78
CA ASP A 170 -12.19 -16.58 21.15
C ASP A 170 -13.35 -15.60 21.39
N LEU A 171 -14.58 -16.11 21.46
CA LEU A 171 -15.79 -15.28 21.64
C LEU A 171 -15.83 -14.56 23.00
N GLU A 172 -15.23 -15.12 24.05
CA GLU A 172 -15.18 -14.48 25.37
C GLU A 172 -14.25 -13.26 25.35
N PHE A 173 -13.09 -13.40 24.73
CA PHE A 173 -12.13 -12.33 24.48
C PHE A 173 -12.76 -11.23 23.61
N GLN A 174 -13.40 -11.62 22.50
CA GLN A 174 -14.08 -10.70 21.60
C GLN A 174 -15.21 -9.93 22.32
N SER A 175 -16.03 -10.62 23.11
CA SER A 175 -17.15 -9.99 23.83
C SER A 175 -16.69 -9.09 24.99
N THR A 176 -15.59 -9.43 25.65
CA THR A 176 -15.04 -8.66 26.78
C THR A 176 -14.32 -7.39 26.31
N TYR A 177 -13.43 -7.51 25.32
CA TYR A 177 -12.54 -6.41 24.93
C TYR A 177 -12.98 -5.70 23.64
N GLY A 178 -13.75 -6.37 22.77
CA GLY A 178 -14.19 -5.82 21.49
C GLY A 178 -15.03 -4.55 21.63
N PRO A 179 -16.17 -4.57 22.37
CA PRO A 179 -17.06 -3.42 22.47
C PRO A 179 -16.39 -2.15 23.00
N PRO A 180 -15.70 -2.16 24.17
CA PRO A 180 -15.07 -0.95 24.67
C PRO A 180 -13.93 -0.45 23.77
N ALA A 181 -13.17 -1.35 23.13
CA ALA A 181 -12.06 -0.98 22.25
C ALA A 181 -12.53 -0.35 20.92
N LEU A 182 -13.65 -0.84 20.38
CA LEU A 182 -14.20 -0.40 19.10
C LEU A 182 -15.32 0.64 19.23
N GLY A 183 -15.65 1.07 20.46
CA GLY A 183 -16.66 2.11 20.73
C GLY A 183 -18.11 1.64 20.61
N PHE A 184 -18.38 0.34 20.77
CA PHE A 184 -19.73 -0.21 20.78
C PHE A 184 -20.28 -0.29 22.21
N LYS A 185 -21.59 -0.10 22.35
CA LYS A 185 -22.27 -0.13 23.66
C LYS A 185 -22.29 -1.50 24.32
N SER A 186 -22.24 -2.57 23.53
CA SER A 186 -22.30 -3.96 24.01
C SER A 186 -21.78 -4.94 22.96
N TRP A 187 -21.49 -6.17 23.38
CA TRP A 187 -21.16 -7.27 22.48
C TRP A 187 -22.22 -7.52 21.42
N SER A 188 -23.50 -7.56 21.81
CA SER A 188 -24.61 -7.76 20.87
C SER A 188 -24.64 -6.69 19.78
N ALA A 189 -24.37 -5.42 20.13
CA ALA A 189 -24.32 -4.33 19.15
C ALA A 189 -23.12 -4.46 18.19
N LEU A 190 -21.94 -4.84 18.71
CA LEU A 190 -20.75 -5.09 17.90
C LEU A 190 -20.99 -6.28 16.95
N HIS A 191 -21.46 -7.41 17.48
CA HIS A 191 -21.70 -8.62 16.71
C HIS A 191 -22.79 -8.42 15.64
N ALA A 192 -23.86 -7.66 15.94
CA ALA A 192 -24.88 -7.35 14.94
C ALA A 192 -24.35 -6.47 13.80
N ALA A 193 -23.43 -5.54 14.10
CA ALA A 193 -22.88 -4.62 13.11
C ALA A 193 -21.73 -5.21 12.29
N LYS A 194 -20.89 -6.05 12.91
CA LYS A 194 -19.63 -6.53 12.32
C LYS A 194 -19.44 -8.04 12.36
N GLY A 195 -20.16 -8.76 13.23
CA GLY A 195 -19.89 -10.18 13.50
C GLY A 195 -18.63 -10.39 14.33
N THR A 196 -18.01 -11.56 14.13
CA THR A 196 -16.80 -12.05 14.80
C THR A 196 -15.50 -11.52 14.19
N ALA A 197 -14.37 -11.79 14.83
CA ALA A 197 -13.08 -11.20 14.49
C ALA A 197 -12.59 -11.48 13.06
N ASP A 198 -13.00 -12.58 12.43
CA ASP A 198 -12.77 -12.90 11.01
C ASP A 198 -13.30 -11.82 10.05
N ARG A 199 -14.36 -11.10 10.46
CA ARG A 199 -14.97 -10.01 9.71
C ARG A 199 -14.44 -8.63 10.08
N TRP A 200 -13.62 -8.55 11.14
CA TRP A 200 -13.03 -7.29 11.54
C TRP A 200 -11.82 -6.98 10.68
N THR A 201 -11.57 -5.70 10.44
CA THR A 201 -10.34 -5.31 9.75
C THR A 201 -9.13 -5.68 10.61
N PRO A 202 -7.96 -5.94 10.00
CA PRO A 202 -6.73 -6.22 10.75
C PRO A 202 -6.42 -5.16 11.82
N ARG A 203 -6.70 -3.89 11.51
CA ARG A 203 -6.56 -2.77 12.45
C ARG A 203 -7.45 -2.95 13.67
N GLU A 204 -8.72 -3.31 13.48
CA GLU A 204 -9.67 -3.49 14.59
C GLU A 204 -9.25 -4.65 15.49
N GLN A 205 -8.80 -5.76 14.91
CA GLN A 205 -8.25 -6.87 15.69
C GLN A 205 -7.05 -6.41 16.53
N ILE A 206 -6.10 -5.66 15.96
CA ILE A 206 -4.97 -5.10 16.71
C ILE A 206 -5.42 -4.14 17.82
N ILE A 207 -6.39 -3.26 17.56
CA ILE A 207 -6.91 -2.32 18.58
C ILE A 207 -7.52 -3.08 19.76
N VAL A 208 -8.29 -4.14 19.49
CA VAL A 208 -8.89 -4.98 20.55
C VAL A 208 -7.81 -5.71 21.35
N ALA A 209 -6.80 -6.27 20.69
CA ALA A 209 -5.68 -6.94 21.34
C ALA A 209 -4.85 -5.97 22.19
N GLU A 210 -4.54 -4.79 21.67
CA GLU A 210 -3.82 -3.73 22.38
C GLU A 210 -4.61 -3.22 23.58
N TYR A 211 -5.92 -3.06 23.44
CA TYR A 211 -6.80 -2.71 24.55
C TYR A 211 -6.73 -3.78 25.65
N ALA A 212 -6.88 -5.06 25.31
CA ALA A 212 -6.77 -6.15 26.29
C ALA A 212 -5.39 -6.17 26.99
N ARG A 213 -4.30 -5.97 26.22
CA ARG A 213 -2.93 -5.90 26.75
C ARG A 213 -2.80 -4.81 27.81
N ARG A 214 -3.32 -3.61 27.54
CA ARG A 214 -3.31 -2.47 28.47
C ARG A 214 -4.19 -2.66 29.70
N ASN A 215 -5.25 -3.46 29.58
CA ASN A 215 -6.17 -3.79 30.67
C ASN A 215 -5.74 -5.03 31.46
N GLY A 216 -4.43 -5.32 31.51
CA GLY A 216 -3.85 -6.31 32.41
C GLY A 216 -3.70 -7.72 31.84
N ARG A 217 -4.17 -8.00 30.61
CA ARG A 217 -3.95 -9.32 29.99
C ARG A 217 -2.52 -9.53 29.50
N GLY A 218 -1.77 -8.46 29.25
CA GLY A 218 -0.46 -8.57 28.61
C GLY A 218 -0.54 -9.31 27.26
N TYR A 219 0.51 -10.06 26.91
CA TYR A 219 0.52 -10.95 25.74
C TYR A 219 0.13 -12.41 26.08
N TYR A 220 -0.30 -12.67 27.31
CA TYR A 220 -0.61 -14.02 27.81
C TYR A 220 -1.77 -14.76 27.13
N PRO A 221 -2.72 -14.12 26.41
CA PRO A 221 -3.67 -14.85 25.56
C PRO A 221 -2.99 -15.65 24.44
N TRP A 222 -1.76 -15.29 24.06
CA TRP A 222 -0.97 -15.95 23.01
C TRP A 222 0.32 -16.56 23.58
N PRO A 223 0.26 -17.50 24.54
CA PRO A 223 1.42 -17.82 25.37
C PRO A 223 2.59 -18.46 24.62
N ASN A 224 2.33 -19.28 23.59
CA ASN A 224 3.39 -19.90 22.79
C ASN A 224 3.98 -18.89 21.83
N THR A 225 3.12 -18.21 21.08
CA THR A 225 3.54 -17.22 20.08
C THR A 225 4.21 -16.00 20.70
N ALA A 226 3.73 -15.52 21.84
CA ALA A 226 4.36 -14.43 22.57
C ALA A 226 5.80 -14.77 23.00
N ARG A 227 6.08 -16.02 23.39
CA ARG A 227 7.46 -16.48 23.65
C ARG A 227 8.30 -16.53 22.39
N TYR A 228 7.76 -17.05 21.28
CA TYR A 228 8.45 -17.04 19.99
C TYR A 228 8.79 -15.62 19.53
N CYS A 229 7.93 -14.66 19.84
CA CYS A 229 8.12 -13.24 19.55
C CYS A 229 8.97 -12.49 20.61
N GLY A 230 9.41 -13.15 21.68
CA GLY A 230 10.24 -12.52 22.74
C GLY A 230 9.49 -11.49 23.61
N LEU A 231 8.18 -11.66 23.78
CA LEU A 231 7.30 -10.71 24.47
C LEU A 231 7.04 -11.07 25.95
N ILE A 232 7.22 -12.35 26.31
CA ILE A 232 7.07 -12.90 27.67
C ILE A 232 8.11 -13.99 27.95
#